data_AF-A0A5F0YHY7-F1
#
_entry.id   AF-A0A5F0YHY7-F1
#
_cell.length_a   1.000
_cell.length_b   1.000
_cell.length_c   1.000
_cell.angle_alpha   90.00
_cell.angle_beta   90.00
_cell.angle_gamma   90.00
#
_symmetry.space_group_name_H-M   'P 1'
#
loop_
_entity.id
_entity.type
_entity.pdbx_description
1 polymer ?
#
loop_
_entity_poly.entity_id
_entity_poly.type
_entity_poly.pdbx_seq_one_letter_code
_entity_poly.pdbx_strand_id
1 'polypeptide(L)' 'MVAKQDNEKLTNVNILVGEQGNNLLTNAAHANHRSKRKEAAARLEHHLRTFGSDWTESVTQKR' A
#
# COMPACT_ATOMS: atom_id res chain seq x y z
N MET A 1 33.33 3.91 -0.39
CA MET A 1 32.27 2.88 -0.37
C MET A 1 30.99 3.55 -0.83
N VAL A 2 30.57 3.35 -2.09
CA VAL A 2 29.31 3.89 -2.59
C VAL A 2 28.23 2.88 -2.23
N ALA A 3 27.30 3.27 -1.37
CA ALA A 3 26.16 2.42 -1.00
C ALA A 3 25.40 2.04 -2.28
N LYS A 4 25.23 0.73 -2.52
CA LYS A 4 24.34 0.22 -3.56
C LYS A 4 22.95 0.78 -3.28
N GLN A 5 22.45 1.62 -4.17
CA GLN A 5 21.03 1.95 -4.19
C GLN A 5 20.31 0.67 -4.61
N ASP A 6 19.77 -0.07 -3.64
CA ASP A 6 18.77 -1.08 -3.93
C ASP A 6 17.65 -0.35 -4.67
N ASN A 7 17.50 -0.67 -5.95
CA ASN A 7 16.45 -0.11 -6.78
C ASN A 7 15.14 -0.72 -6.28
N GLU A 8 14.54 -0.13 -5.25
CA GLU A 8 13.26 -0.53 -4.71
C GLU A 8 12.28 -0.61 -5.88
N LYS A 9 11.84 -1.83 -6.21
CA LYS A 9 10.84 -2.08 -7.24
C LYS A 9 9.49 -1.63 -6.67
N LEU A 10 9.25 -0.32 -6.73
CA LEU A 10 7.99 0.29 -6.31
C LEU A 10 6.95 0.08 -7.41
N THR A 11 5.79 -0.44 -7.03
CA THR A 11 4.63 -0.51 -7.91
C THR A 11 3.74 0.69 -7.66
N ASN A 12 3.48 1.48 -8.71
CA ASN A 12 2.51 2.58 -8.61
C ASN A 12 1.10 2.05 -8.92
N VAL A 13 0.15 2.34 -8.04
CA VAL A 13 -1.25 1.91 -8.20
C VAL A 13 -2.13 3.15 -8.19
N ASN A 14 -2.95 3.31 -9.22
CA ASN A 14 -3.97 4.36 -9.28
C ASN A 14 -5.35 3.75 -9.01
N ILE A 15 -6.07 4.27 -8.03
CA ILE A 15 -7.32 3.68 -7.54
C ILE A 15 -8.36 4.78 -7.36
N LEU A 16 -9.57 4.54 -7.86
CA LEU A 16 -10.73 5.36 -7.56
C LEU A 16 -11.43 4.79 -6.32
N VAL A 17 -11.56 5.62 -5.29
CA VAL A 17 -12.23 5.26 -4.05
C VAL A 17 -13.57 5.97 -4.00
N GLY A 18 -14.63 5.23 -3.67
CA GLY A 18 -15.97 5.81 -3.48
C GLY A 18 -15.99 6.84 -2.34
N GLU A 19 -17.04 7.67 -2.32
CA GLU A 19 -17.16 8.81 -1.40
C GLU A 19 -16.94 8.44 0.07
N GLN A 20 -17.57 7.37 0.55
CA GLN A 20 -17.43 6.90 1.93
C GLN A 20 -15.97 6.53 2.27
N GLY A 21 -15.29 5.83 1.36
CA GLY A 21 -13.88 5.47 1.54
C GLY A 21 -12.95 6.68 1.49
N ASN A 22 -13.25 7.67 0.64
CA ASN A 22 -12.49 8.93 0.59
C ASN A 22 -12.67 9.74 1.88
N ASN A 23 -13.86 9.75 2.48
CA ASN A 23 -14.11 10.40 3.76
C ASN A 23 -13.31 9.74 4.89
N LEU A 24 -13.33 8.41 4.96
CA LEU A 24 -12.50 7.65 5.91
C LEU A 24 -11.01 7.94 5.73
N LEU A 25 -10.54 7.93 4.48
CA LEU A 25 -9.13 8.22 4.16
C LEU A 25 -8.75 9.66 4.53
N THR A 26 -9.65 10.61 4.33
CA THR A 26 -9.43 12.02 4.67
C THR A 26 -9.28 12.20 6.19
N ASN A 27 -10.19 11.59 6.96
CA ASN A 27 -10.14 11.65 8.42
C ASN A 27 -8.89 10.97 8.97
N ALA A 28 -8.53 9.80 8.43
CA ALA A 28 -7.31 9.09 8.83
C ALA A 28 -6.03 9.88 8.49
N ALA A 29 -5.98 10.50 7.31
CA ALA A 29 -4.84 11.32 6.89
C ALA A 29 -4.65 12.54 7.81
N HIS A 30 -5.74 13.19 8.21
CA HIS A 30 -5.71 14.30 9.16
C HIS A 30 -5.22 13.85 10.55
N ALA A 31 -5.77 12.75 11.07
CA ALA A 31 -5.36 12.20 12.37
C ALA A 31 -3.89 11.75 12.41
N ASN A 32 -3.36 11.22 11.30
CA ASN A 32 -1.99 10.73 11.20
C ASN A 32 -0.98 11.80 10.73
N HIS A 33 -1.40 13.06 10.54
CA HIS A 33 -0.58 14.15 9.99
C HIS A 33 0.12 13.80 8.66
N ARG A 34 -0.59 13.06 7.79
CA ARG A 34 -0.08 12.59 6.50
C ARG A 34 -0.91 13.16 5.35
N SER A 35 -0.33 13.20 4.15
CA SER A 35 -1.13 13.43 2.95
C SER A 35 -1.99 12.20 2.65
N LYS A 36 -3.16 12.41 2.02
CA LYS A 36 -4.07 11.30 1.65
C LYS A 36 -3.36 10.17 0.90
N ARG A 37 -2.44 10.52 -0.01
CA ARG A 37 -1.65 9.54 -0.77
C ARG A 37 -0.74 8.70 0.14
N LYS A 38 -0.04 9.33 1.08
CA LYS A 38 0.84 8.62 2.04
C LYS A 38 0.05 7.74 2.99
N GLU A 39 -1.12 8.20 3.44
CA GLU A 39 -2.01 7.40 4.26
C GLU A 39 -2.58 6.21 3.49
N ALA A 40 -3.01 6.41 2.23
CA ALA A 40 -3.49 5.33 1.38
C ALA A 40 -2.42 4.26 1.15
N ALA A 41 -1.19 4.68 0.86
CA ALA A 41 -0.06 3.77 0.72
C ALA A 41 0.21 2.99 2.02
N ALA A 42 0.25 3.67 3.16
CA ALA A 42 0.46 3.02 4.46
C ALA A 42 -0.66 2.04 4.82
N ARG A 43 -1.91 2.39 4.52
CA ARG A 43 -3.07 1.53 4.74
C ARG A 43 -3.06 0.31 3.82
N LEU A 44 -2.69 0.49 2.55
CA LEU A 44 -2.56 -0.60 1.59
C LEU A 44 -1.43 -1.55 2.02
N GLU A 45 -0.26 -1.01 2.37
CA GLU A 45 0.87 -1.80 2.84
C GLU A 45 0.52 -2.55 4.13
N HIS A 46 -0.12 -1.88 5.08
CA HIS A 46 -0.60 -2.52 6.31
C HIS A 46 -1.60 -3.64 6.00
N HIS A 47 -2.54 -3.40 5.09
CA HIS A 47 -3.53 -4.41 4.70
C HIS A 47 -2.86 -5.62 4.03
N LEU A 48 -1.91 -5.40 3.14
CA LEU A 48 -1.13 -6.47 2.52
C LEU A 48 -0.31 -7.25 3.53
N ARG A 49 0.29 -6.61 4.54
CA ARG A 49 1.04 -7.30 5.59
C ARG A 49 0.14 -8.07 6.57
N THR A 50 -1.02 -7.51 6.90
CA THR A 50 -1.95 -8.11 7.88
C THR A 50 -2.76 -9.27 7.28
N PHE A 51 -3.16 -9.15 6.01
CA PHE A 51 -4.04 -10.13 5.35
C PHE A 51 -3.34 -10.93 4.23
N GLY A 52 -2.13 -10.54 3.81
CA GLY A 52 -1.37 -11.23 2.76
C GLY A 52 -0.53 -12.41 3.26
N SER A 53 -0.58 -12.73 4.56
CA SER A 53 0.24 -13.76 5.20
C SER A 53 0.08 -15.17 4.60
N ASP A 54 -1.03 -15.45 3.92
CA ASP A 54 -1.28 -16.74 3.24
C ASP A 54 -0.93 -16.74 1.74
N TRP A 55 -0.46 -15.63 1.16
CA TRP A 55 -0.23 -15.48 -0.29
C TRP A 55 1.24 -15.67 -0.70
N THR A 56 2.10 -16.05 0.24
CA THR A 56 3.52 -16.29 0.03
C THR A 56 3.83 -17.69 -0.51
N GLU A 57 2.85 -18.60 -0.52
CA GLU A 57 2.91 -19.74 -1.42
C GLU A 57 2.78 -19.20 -2.84
N SER A 58 3.91 -19.09 -3.54
CA SER A 58 3.95 -18.86 -4.97
C SER A 58 2.96 -19.82 -5.63
N VAL A 59 1.76 -19.31 -5.96
CA VAL A 59 0.78 -20.05 -6.76
C VAL A 59 1.46 -20.21 -8.10
N THR A 60 2.18 -21.32 -8.23
CA THR A 60 2.77 -21.75 -9.48
C THR A 60 1.57 -22.16 -10.32
N GLN A 61 0.94 -21.19 -10.99
CA GLN A 61 -0.01 -21.47 -12.05
C GLN A 61 0.78 -22.16 -13.15
N LYS A 62 0.88 -23.50 -13.05
CA LYS A 62 1.23 -24.34 -14.18
C LYS A 62 0.09 -24.21 -15.18
N ARG A 63 0.35 -23.48 -16.26
CA ARG A 63 -0.39 -23.60 -17.52
C ARG A 63 0.02 -24.88 -18.23
#